data_AF-A0A6A2W327-F1
#
_entry.id   AF-A0A6A2W327-F1
#
_cell.length_a   1.000
_cell.length_b   1.000
_cell.length_c   1.000
_cell.angle_alpha   90.00
_cell.angle_beta   90.00
_cell.angle_gamma   90.00
#
_symmetry.space_group_name_H-M   'P 1'
#
loop_
_entity.id
_entity.type
_entity.pdbx_description
1 polymer ?
#
loop_
_entity_poly.entity_id
_entity_poly.type
_entity_poly.pdbx_seq_one_letter_code
_entity_poly.pdbx_strand_id
1 'polypeptide(L)'
;MAQYNDKNGGRDNTGHGVPMDLLIHGADEAAAGLLGCLLVRDWPDGTHSVVRIVETEAYDQNDPASHTYHGRSERNRAMFGPAGHAYVYFTYGMHYCVNVTAGADGFGCGVLIRAGEPVEGIDRMRALRGGRTGVELTNGPAKLCQALAIDKSLYGHDLNTTPLRLVRASLREGERIACTPRIGISKAADRPRRLIIMGNPFVSKSPLNAKAVPLDAAEGAHGVPTVAGDSAANPASQQSAVPQSTAPRHTHAVRMSEPNMDVNADLCPVTGKGTGNGTDVRIRRVYEDASADDGLRVLVDRLWPRGKSKQNAHIDMWLKDIAPSKALRSWFGHIPERFDEFASRYRRELDTNTEAVNRLRELIAGHPRVTLLYGAKDSEHNNAVVLRKYLLDAQVSQQEENTKKSA
;
A
#
# COMPACT_ATOMS: atom_id res chain seq x y z
N MET A 1 -16.57 11.99 23.35
CA MET A 1 -16.71 11.25 22.07
C MET A 1 -17.55 12.10 21.14
N ALA A 2 -17.05 12.45 19.96
CA ALA A 2 -17.83 13.19 18.97
C ALA A 2 -18.80 12.22 18.29
N GLN A 3 -20.11 12.44 18.44
CA GLN A 3 -21.14 11.71 17.71
C GLN A 3 -21.21 12.27 16.27
N TYR A 4 -21.25 11.40 15.26
CA TYR A 4 -21.60 11.81 13.90
C TYR A 4 -23.09 12.19 13.90
N ASN A 5 -23.43 13.44 13.57
CA ASN A 5 -24.79 13.94 13.66
C ASN A 5 -25.27 14.35 12.26
N ASP A 6 -26.10 13.50 11.64
CA ASP A 6 -26.60 13.65 10.26
C ASP A 6 -27.75 14.68 10.13
N LYS A 7 -28.09 15.40 11.21
CA LYS A 7 -29.36 16.14 11.33
C LYS A 7 -29.42 17.54 10.71
N ASN A 8 -28.41 18.00 9.97
CA ASN A 8 -28.50 19.28 9.25
C ASN A 8 -28.94 19.11 7.79
N GLY A 9 -30.09 18.45 7.59
CA GLY A 9 -30.85 18.46 6.32
C GLY A 9 -31.55 19.80 6.03
N GLY A 10 -30.99 20.91 6.49
CA GLY A 10 -31.46 22.28 6.28
C GLY A 10 -30.38 23.10 5.60
N ARG A 11 -30.77 23.92 4.62
CA ARG A 11 -29.89 24.78 3.82
C ARG A 11 -29.06 25.72 4.70
N ASP A 12 -27.90 25.27 5.17
CA ASP A 12 -26.81 26.12 5.68
C ASP A 12 -25.49 25.61 5.09
N ASN A 13 -24.75 26.51 4.45
CA ASN A 13 -23.65 26.24 3.52
C ASN A 13 -22.31 25.86 4.21
N THR A 14 -22.34 25.08 5.29
CA THR A 14 -21.14 24.66 6.03
C THR A 14 -21.25 23.20 6.54
N GLY A 15 -20.58 22.27 5.85
CA GLY A 15 -20.00 21.10 6.53
C GLY A 15 -20.50 19.69 6.21
N HIS A 16 -21.10 19.39 5.05
CA HIS A 16 -21.57 18.02 4.71
C HIS A 16 -20.97 17.43 3.43
N GLY A 17 -20.00 18.11 2.79
CA GLY A 17 -19.36 17.66 1.55
C GLY A 17 -17.89 17.31 1.72
N VAL A 18 -17.32 16.73 0.67
CA VAL A 18 -15.87 16.55 0.52
C VAL A 18 -15.19 17.90 0.78
N PRO A 19 -14.13 17.96 1.61
CA PRO A 19 -13.41 19.20 1.86
C PRO A 19 -12.55 19.57 0.65
N MET A 20 -13.18 20.04 -0.43
CA MET A 20 -12.51 20.30 -1.70
C MET A 20 -11.40 21.34 -1.56
N ASP A 21 -11.55 22.31 -0.67
CA ASP A 21 -10.51 23.29 -0.34
C ASP A 21 -9.22 22.62 0.18
N LEU A 22 -9.33 21.47 0.87
CA LEU A 22 -8.16 20.70 1.31
C LEU A 22 -7.54 19.88 0.18
N LEU A 23 -8.29 19.56 -0.87
CA LEU A 23 -7.88 18.61 -1.90
C LEU A 23 -7.36 19.27 -3.19
N ILE A 24 -7.58 20.56 -3.41
CA ILE A 24 -7.25 21.23 -4.69
C ILE A 24 -5.79 21.66 -4.84
N HIS A 25 -5.00 21.63 -3.76
CA HIS A 25 -3.60 22.05 -3.78
C HIS A 25 -2.66 20.88 -4.16
N GLY A 26 -1.69 20.53 -3.32
CA GLY A 26 -0.79 19.39 -3.51
C GLY A 26 -1.17 18.15 -2.70
N ALA A 27 -0.52 17.01 -3.02
CA ALA A 27 -0.73 15.77 -2.28
C ALA A 27 -0.35 15.88 -0.80
N ASP A 28 0.69 16.66 -0.46
CA ASP A 28 1.16 16.83 0.92
C ASP A 28 0.19 17.65 1.77
N GLU A 29 -0.32 18.77 1.23
CA GLU A 29 -1.33 19.60 1.89
C GLU A 29 -2.66 18.84 2.03
N ALA A 30 -3.06 18.12 0.99
CA ALA A 30 -4.23 17.24 1.04
C ALA A 30 -4.06 16.14 2.10
N ALA A 31 -2.88 15.53 2.18
CA ALA A 31 -2.61 14.48 3.16
C ALA A 31 -2.65 15.01 4.60
N ALA A 32 -2.16 16.22 4.85
CA ALA A 32 -2.28 16.91 6.14
C ALA A 32 -3.74 17.26 6.45
N GLY A 33 -4.44 17.89 5.50
CA GLY A 33 -5.83 18.35 5.67
C GLY A 33 -6.82 17.21 5.91
N LEU A 34 -6.55 16.02 5.38
CA LEU A 34 -7.41 14.85 5.59
C LEU A 34 -7.30 14.25 7.00
N LEU A 35 -6.27 14.57 7.78
CA LEU A 35 -6.18 14.10 9.16
C LEU A 35 -7.28 14.73 10.03
N GLY A 36 -8.04 13.89 10.72
CA GLY A 36 -9.21 14.29 11.50
C GLY A 36 -10.54 14.23 10.73
N CYS A 37 -10.52 14.26 9.39
CA CYS A 37 -11.72 14.07 8.56
C CYS A 37 -12.33 12.67 8.77
N LEU A 38 -13.59 12.51 8.36
CA LEU A 38 -14.34 11.26 8.53
C LEU A 38 -14.54 10.57 7.18
N LEU A 39 -14.24 9.28 7.13
CA LEU A 39 -14.65 8.40 6.04
C LEU A 39 -15.88 7.61 6.51
N VAL A 40 -17.00 7.82 5.84
CA VAL A 40 -18.31 7.31 6.21
C VAL A 40 -18.77 6.28 5.17
N ARG A 41 -19.06 5.07 5.62
CA ARG A 41 -19.66 4.01 4.81
C ARG A 41 -21.14 3.91 5.13
N ASP A 42 -21.97 4.20 4.14
CA ASP A 42 -23.43 4.07 4.22
C ASP A 42 -23.85 2.65 3.83
N TRP A 43 -24.73 2.06 4.63
CA TRP A 43 -25.24 0.71 4.39
C TRP A 43 -26.69 0.74 3.88
N PRO A 44 -27.12 -0.28 3.11
CA PRO A 44 -28.49 -0.34 2.58
C PRO A 44 -29.60 -0.37 3.65
N ASP A 45 -29.28 -0.76 4.88
CA ASP A 45 -30.20 -0.77 6.03
C ASP A 45 -30.32 0.59 6.74
N GLY A 46 -29.73 1.65 6.18
CA GLY A 46 -29.75 3.01 6.74
C GLY A 46 -28.77 3.23 7.89
N THR A 47 -27.95 2.23 8.25
CA THR A 47 -26.88 2.39 9.24
C THR A 47 -25.59 2.90 8.60
N HIS A 48 -24.65 3.36 9.43
CA HIS A 48 -23.35 3.86 8.97
C HIS A 48 -22.19 3.20 9.74
N SER A 49 -21.05 3.07 9.07
CA SER A 49 -19.76 2.80 9.70
C SER A 49 -18.83 3.99 9.46
N VAL A 50 -18.32 4.59 10.53
CA VAL A 50 -17.56 5.85 10.47
C VAL A 50 -16.17 5.63 11.03
N VAL A 51 -15.14 5.97 10.25
CA VAL A 51 -13.77 6.06 10.75
C VAL A 51 -13.27 7.49 10.62
N ARG A 52 -12.57 7.96 11.65
CA ARG A 52 -11.85 9.22 11.64
C ARG A 52 -10.44 8.96 11.15
N ILE A 53 -9.99 9.66 10.12
CA ILE A 53 -8.68 9.45 9.49
C ILE A 53 -7.58 9.92 10.43
N VAL A 54 -6.60 9.06 10.72
CA VAL A 54 -5.48 9.35 11.65
C VAL A 54 -4.10 9.16 11.02
N GLU A 55 -4.04 8.58 9.82
CA GLU A 55 -2.80 8.36 9.08
C GLU A 55 -3.04 8.39 7.57
N THR A 56 -2.21 9.16 6.88
CA THR A 56 -2.26 9.37 5.42
C THR A 56 -0.86 9.27 4.79
N GLU A 57 -0.80 8.94 3.51
CA GLU A 57 0.42 9.06 2.69
C GLU A 57 0.16 9.82 1.40
N ALA A 58 1.04 10.78 1.08
CA ALA A 58 0.96 11.60 -0.12
C ALA A 58 1.69 10.93 -1.30
N TYR A 59 1.05 10.96 -2.47
CA TYR A 59 1.60 10.48 -3.74
C TYR A 59 1.20 11.41 -4.89
N ASP A 60 2.16 11.77 -5.74
CA ASP A 60 1.91 12.54 -6.96
C ASP A 60 2.74 12.02 -8.15
N GLN A 61 2.52 12.60 -9.33
CA GLN A 61 3.13 12.17 -10.60
C GLN A 61 4.63 12.44 -10.66
N ASN A 62 5.18 13.30 -9.80
CA ASN A 62 6.62 13.56 -9.71
C ASN A 62 7.31 12.63 -8.69
N ASP A 63 6.56 11.72 -8.07
CA ASP A 63 7.05 10.82 -7.04
C ASP A 63 7.37 9.43 -7.60
N PRO A 64 8.62 8.97 -7.60
CA PRO A 64 8.99 7.64 -8.08
C PRO A 64 8.31 6.46 -7.36
N ALA A 65 7.76 6.67 -6.16
CA ALA A 65 6.99 5.68 -5.42
C ALA A 65 5.50 5.64 -5.83
N SER A 66 5.02 6.63 -6.56
CA SER A 66 3.62 6.75 -6.97
C SER A 66 3.29 5.86 -8.16
N HIS A 67 2.06 5.35 -8.18
CA HIS A 67 1.49 4.69 -9.36
C HIS A 67 1.37 5.62 -10.57
N THR A 68 1.41 6.94 -10.38
CA THR A 68 1.26 7.94 -11.44
C THR A 68 2.58 8.37 -12.06
N TYR A 69 3.73 7.96 -11.51
CA TYR A 69 5.07 8.38 -11.96
C TYR A 69 5.35 8.12 -13.44
N HIS A 70 4.95 6.95 -13.93
CA HIS A 70 5.13 6.55 -15.33
C HIS A 70 3.99 7.03 -16.25
N GLY A 71 3.17 7.97 -15.77
CA GLY A 71 2.04 8.52 -16.49
C GLY A 71 0.75 7.72 -16.33
N ARG A 72 -0.26 8.11 -17.11
CA ARG A 72 -1.62 7.60 -17.03
C ARG A 72 -1.73 6.22 -17.66
N SER A 73 -2.39 5.31 -16.97
CA SER A 73 -2.77 3.97 -17.40
C SER A 73 -4.22 3.68 -17.04
N GLU A 74 -4.79 2.61 -17.58
CA GLU A 74 -6.15 2.19 -17.24
C GLU A 74 -6.32 1.91 -15.74
N ARG A 75 -5.27 1.35 -15.11
CA ARG A 75 -5.25 0.99 -13.68
C ARG A 75 -5.27 2.19 -12.76
N ASN A 76 -4.61 3.29 -13.13
CA ASN A 76 -4.42 4.47 -12.27
C ASN A 76 -5.23 5.69 -12.73
N ARG A 77 -6.03 5.59 -13.81
CA ARG A 77 -6.74 6.72 -14.43
C ARG A 77 -7.53 7.58 -13.45
N ALA A 78 -8.06 7.01 -12.37
CA ALA A 78 -8.81 7.76 -11.37
C ALA A 78 -7.94 8.81 -10.65
N MET A 79 -6.66 8.52 -10.40
CA MET A 79 -5.71 9.46 -9.80
C MET A 79 -5.41 10.68 -10.68
N PHE A 80 -5.70 10.60 -11.99
CA PHE A 80 -5.57 11.70 -12.94
C PHE A 80 -6.90 12.43 -13.18
N GLY A 81 -7.97 12.05 -12.46
CA GLY A 81 -9.28 12.67 -12.55
C GLY A 81 -9.48 13.79 -11.52
N PRO A 82 -10.72 14.26 -11.35
CA PRO A 82 -11.04 15.30 -10.39
C PRO A 82 -10.72 14.89 -8.95
N ALA A 83 -10.33 15.86 -8.12
CA ALA A 83 -10.15 15.68 -6.69
C ALA A 83 -11.45 15.20 -5.99
N GLY A 84 -11.32 14.54 -4.85
CA GLY A 84 -12.47 14.07 -4.06
C GLY A 84 -13.07 12.73 -4.51
N HIS A 85 -12.35 11.95 -5.30
CA HIS A 85 -12.78 10.63 -5.76
C HIS A 85 -11.94 9.51 -5.14
N ALA A 86 -12.50 8.31 -5.04
CA ALA A 86 -11.81 7.15 -4.52
C ALA A 86 -10.95 6.49 -5.59
N TYR A 87 -9.64 6.43 -5.39
CA TYR A 87 -8.76 5.53 -6.12
C TYR A 87 -8.53 4.23 -5.33
N VAL A 88 -9.31 3.21 -5.67
CA VAL A 88 -9.19 1.87 -5.07
C VAL A 88 -8.35 0.94 -5.92
N TYR A 89 -7.30 0.36 -5.36
CA TYR A 89 -6.48 -0.62 -6.05
C TYR A 89 -6.25 -1.86 -5.20
N PHE A 90 -6.04 -2.97 -5.89
CA PHE A 90 -5.70 -4.22 -5.27
C PHE A 90 -4.19 -4.29 -5.04
N THR A 91 -3.80 -4.69 -3.83
CA THR A 91 -2.41 -4.84 -3.39
C THR A 91 -2.17 -6.23 -2.82
N TYR A 92 -0.95 -6.75 -3.02
CA TYR A 92 -0.48 -8.07 -2.54
C TYR A 92 -1.46 -9.23 -2.82
N GLY A 93 -2.20 -9.16 -3.92
CA GLY A 93 -3.11 -10.21 -4.37
C GLY A 93 -4.32 -10.51 -3.47
N MET A 94 -4.51 -9.79 -2.36
CA MET A 94 -5.54 -10.14 -1.37
C MET A 94 -6.26 -8.95 -0.73
N HIS A 95 -5.69 -7.75 -0.78
CA HIS A 95 -6.22 -6.60 -0.07
C HIS A 95 -6.47 -5.41 -0.99
N TYR A 96 -7.39 -4.54 -0.59
CA TYR A 96 -7.58 -3.26 -1.23
C TYR A 96 -6.92 -2.15 -0.41
N CYS A 97 -6.45 -1.14 -1.12
CA CYS A 97 -6.09 0.17 -0.57
C CYS A 97 -6.99 1.21 -1.23
N VAL A 98 -7.31 2.28 -0.49
CA VAL A 98 -8.10 3.41 -1.00
C VAL A 98 -7.32 4.70 -0.85
N ASN A 99 -7.34 5.50 -1.92
CA ASN A 99 -6.77 6.83 -1.93
C ASN A 99 -7.88 7.82 -2.22
N VAL A 100 -7.73 9.04 -1.75
CA VAL A 100 -8.53 10.19 -2.14
C VAL A 100 -7.77 10.95 -3.21
N THR A 101 -8.36 11.14 -4.38
CA THR A 101 -7.74 11.94 -5.45
C THR A 101 -7.65 13.40 -5.02
N ALA A 102 -6.57 14.06 -5.40
CA ALA A 102 -6.26 15.44 -5.04
C ALA A 102 -5.58 16.16 -6.20
N GLY A 103 -5.36 17.46 -6.06
CA GLY A 103 -4.72 18.32 -7.05
C GLY A 103 -5.58 18.60 -8.28
N ALA A 104 -4.91 19.19 -9.28
CA ALA A 104 -5.53 19.57 -10.55
C ALA A 104 -5.87 18.35 -11.41
N ASP A 105 -7.02 18.41 -12.10
CA ASP A 105 -7.43 17.39 -13.06
C ASP A 105 -6.36 17.21 -14.15
N GLY A 106 -6.07 15.96 -14.50
CA GLY A 106 -5.01 15.58 -15.43
C GLY A 106 -3.61 15.46 -14.83
N PHE A 107 -3.38 15.90 -13.58
CA PHE A 107 -2.12 15.64 -12.86
C PHE A 107 -2.32 14.51 -11.86
N GLY A 108 -1.53 13.44 -11.97
CA GLY A 108 -1.75 12.22 -11.18
C GLY A 108 -1.42 12.42 -9.69
N CYS A 109 -2.42 12.66 -8.84
CA CYS A 109 -2.23 13.07 -7.45
C CYS A 109 -3.29 12.48 -6.51
N GLY A 110 -2.86 12.05 -5.31
CA GLY A 110 -3.77 11.50 -4.32
C GLY A 110 -3.13 11.09 -3.00
N VAL A 111 -4.00 10.79 -2.05
CA VAL A 111 -3.66 10.53 -0.65
C VAL A 111 -4.15 9.15 -0.26
N LEU A 112 -3.25 8.22 0.06
CA LEU A 112 -3.61 6.93 0.63
C LEU A 112 -4.15 7.11 2.05
N ILE A 113 -5.34 6.57 2.32
CA ILE A 113 -5.87 6.49 3.68
C ILE A 113 -5.35 5.21 4.33
N ARG A 114 -4.44 5.35 5.29
CA ARG A 114 -3.76 4.19 5.89
C ARG A 114 -4.42 3.70 7.14
N ALA A 115 -4.87 4.58 8.01
CA ALA A 115 -5.50 4.18 9.24
C ALA A 115 -6.56 5.17 9.68
N GLY A 116 -7.52 4.66 10.44
CA GLY A 116 -8.57 5.46 11.02
C GLY A 116 -8.98 4.96 12.40
N GLU A 117 -9.38 5.87 13.27
CA GLU A 117 -10.03 5.60 14.56
C GLU A 117 -11.53 5.33 14.31
N PRO A 118 -12.06 4.13 14.59
CA PRO A 118 -13.49 3.84 14.48
C PRO A 118 -14.30 4.72 15.43
N VAL A 119 -15.35 5.36 14.92
CA VAL A 119 -16.23 6.28 15.66
C VAL A 119 -17.63 5.69 15.82
N GLU A 120 -18.17 5.10 14.75
CA GLU A 120 -19.53 4.57 14.71
C GLU A 120 -19.61 3.29 13.86
N GLY A 121 -20.61 2.44 14.10
CA GLY A 121 -20.81 1.19 13.36
C GLY A 121 -19.72 0.16 13.61
N ILE A 122 -19.10 0.20 14.81
CA ILE A 122 -17.95 -0.62 15.19
C ILE A 122 -18.30 -2.11 15.15
N ASP A 123 -19.49 -2.52 15.59
CA ASP A 123 -19.87 -3.94 15.59
C ASP A 123 -19.98 -4.53 14.18
N ARG A 124 -20.41 -3.73 13.20
CA ARG A 124 -20.37 -4.13 11.78
C ARG A 124 -18.95 -4.25 11.26
N MET A 125 -18.08 -3.29 11.58
CA MET A 125 -16.65 -3.40 11.24
C MET A 125 -16.04 -4.67 11.84
N ARG A 126 -16.35 -5.00 13.10
CA ARG A 126 -15.88 -6.22 13.78
C ARG A 126 -16.37 -7.47 13.04
N ALA A 127 -17.64 -7.52 12.66
CA ALA A 127 -18.20 -8.63 11.89
C ALA A 127 -17.47 -8.82 10.54
N LEU A 128 -17.26 -7.73 9.79
CA LEU A 128 -16.51 -7.74 8.52
C LEU A 128 -15.04 -8.15 8.70
N ARG A 129 -14.50 -7.93 9.90
CA ARG A 129 -13.10 -8.24 10.27
C ARG A 129 -12.98 -9.54 11.05
N GLY A 130 -13.98 -10.45 10.98
CA GLY A 130 -13.92 -11.76 11.62
C GLY A 130 -13.81 -11.71 13.15
N GLY A 131 -14.44 -10.72 13.77
CA GLY A 131 -14.48 -10.54 15.23
C GLY A 131 -13.29 -9.78 15.83
N ARG A 132 -12.33 -9.30 15.03
CA ARG A 132 -11.20 -8.48 15.51
C ARG A 132 -11.69 -7.21 16.20
N THR A 133 -10.94 -6.74 17.20
CA THR A 133 -11.29 -5.59 18.06
C THR A 133 -10.10 -4.64 18.26
N GLY A 134 -10.37 -3.51 18.92
CA GLY A 134 -9.35 -2.53 19.28
C GLY A 134 -8.67 -1.91 18.07
N VAL A 135 -7.39 -1.54 18.22
CA VAL A 135 -6.61 -0.86 17.18
C VAL A 135 -6.47 -1.70 15.90
N GLU A 136 -6.49 -3.03 16.03
CA GLU A 136 -6.35 -3.97 14.92
C GLU A 136 -7.54 -3.98 13.96
N LEU A 137 -8.61 -3.25 14.27
CA LEU A 137 -9.76 -3.12 13.40
C LEU A 137 -9.40 -2.35 12.12
N THR A 138 -8.63 -1.27 12.25
CA THR A 138 -8.44 -0.25 11.21
C THR A 138 -7.04 0.37 11.17
N ASN A 139 -6.06 -0.10 11.96
CA ASN A 139 -4.67 0.40 11.97
C ASN A 139 -3.80 -0.10 10.79
N GLY A 140 -4.31 0.04 9.56
CA GLY A 140 -3.58 -0.29 8.34
C GLY A 140 -4.50 -0.27 7.12
N PRO A 141 -3.97 0.04 5.91
CA PRO A 141 -4.81 0.42 4.77
C PRO A 141 -5.74 -0.72 4.33
N ALA A 142 -5.21 -1.94 4.30
CA ALA A 142 -5.98 -3.16 4.04
C ALA A 142 -7.04 -3.43 5.11
N LYS A 143 -6.70 -3.17 6.39
CA LYS A 143 -7.58 -3.41 7.52
C LYS A 143 -8.77 -2.44 7.49
N LEU A 144 -8.49 -1.17 7.24
CA LEU A 144 -9.47 -0.12 7.05
C LEU A 144 -10.42 -0.44 5.89
N CYS A 145 -9.89 -0.85 4.72
CA CYS A 145 -10.74 -1.21 3.60
C CYS A 145 -11.65 -2.40 3.92
N GLN A 146 -11.15 -3.42 4.61
CA GLN A 146 -11.99 -4.56 5.03
C GLN A 146 -13.05 -4.16 6.05
N ALA A 147 -12.71 -3.33 7.04
CA ALA A 147 -13.64 -2.85 8.05
C ALA A 147 -14.81 -2.05 7.46
N LEU A 148 -14.59 -1.38 6.33
CA LEU A 148 -15.59 -0.58 5.62
C LEU A 148 -16.15 -1.26 4.35
N ALA A 149 -15.79 -2.52 4.10
CA ALA A 149 -16.11 -3.24 2.86
C ALA A 149 -15.81 -2.43 1.58
N ILE A 150 -14.65 -1.77 1.54
CA ILE A 150 -14.15 -1.05 0.38
C ILE A 150 -13.45 -2.05 -0.54
N ASP A 151 -13.94 -2.16 -1.77
CA ASP A 151 -13.37 -2.98 -2.83
C ASP A 151 -13.35 -2.24 -4.18
N LYS A 152 -12.99 -2.96 -5.25
CA LYS A 152 -12.82 -2.36 -6.57
C LYS A 152 -14.11 -1.77 -7.16
N SER A 153 -15.30 -2.12 -6.65
CA SER A 153 -16.56 -1.51 -7.08
C SER A 153 -16.61 -0.01 -6.79
N LEU A 154 -15.83 0.48 -5.82
CA LEU A 154 -15.70 1.91 -5.48
C LEU A 154 -14.56 2.60 -6.24
N TYR A 155 -14.00 2.00 -7.28
CA TYR A 155 -12.98 2.64 -8.10
C TYR A 155 -13.55 3.83 -8.88
N GLY A 156 -12.98 5.01 -8.66
CA GLY A 156 -13.44 6.28 -9.23
C GLY A 156 -14.72 6.81 -8.59
N HIS A 157 -15.14 6.27 -7.43
CA HIS A 157 -16.36 6.70 -6.74
C HIS A 157 -16.23 8.14 -6.23
N ASP A 158 -17.26 8.97 -6.42
CA ASP A 158 -17.33 10.34 -5.90
C ASP A 158 -17.61 10.32 -4.39
N LEU A 159 -16.64 10.78 -3.59
CA LEU A 159 -16.72 10.77 -2.13
C LEU A 159 -17.69 11.81 -1.55
N ASN A 160 -18.43 12.56 -2.37
CA ASN A 160 -19.59 13.34 -1.90
C ASN A 160 -20.84 12.47 -1.76
N THR A 161 -20.83 11.25 -2.30
CA THR A 161 -22.05 10.46 -2.47
C THR A 161 -21.97 9.10 -1.78
N THR A 162 -23.13 8.54 -1.45
CA THR A 162 -23.23 7.16 -0.98
C THR A 162 -22.73 6.19 -2.06
N PRO A 163 -22.13 5.04 -1.70
CA PRO A 163 -22.08 4.47 -0.35
C PRO A 163 -20.80 4.78 0.43
N LEU A 164 -19.88 5.59 -0.09
CA LEU A 164 -18.66 5.97 0.62
C LEU A 164 -18.45 7.48 0.52
N ARG A 165 -18.54 8.16 1.65
CA ARG A 165 -18.43 9.61 1.74
C ARG A 165 -17.21 10.04 2.53
N LEU A 166 -16.62 11.16 2.13
CA LEU A 166 -15.60 11.87 2.89
C LEU A 166 -16.22 13.15 3.45
N VAL A 167 -16.23 13.27 4.77
CA VAL A 167 -16.87 14.38 5.49
C VAL A 167 -15.79 15.16 6.23
N ARG A 168 -15.82 16.49 6.07
CA ARG A 168 -14.90 17.38 6.77
C ARG A 168 -15.04 17.26 8.28
N ALA A 169 -13.91 17.13 8.96
CA ALA A 169 -13.79 17.31 10.40
C ALA A 169 -12.37 17.79 10.74
N SER A 170 -12.23 18.46 11.87
CA SER A 170 -10.96 19.04 12.32
C SER A 170 -10.21 18.09 13.25
N LEU A 171 -8.92 18.37 13.44
CA LEU A 171 -8.17 17.83 14.58
C LEU A 171 -8.87 18.20 15.90
N ARG A 172 -8.76 17.32 16.89
CA ARG A 172 -9.21 17.58 18.24
C ARG A 172 -8.22 18.51 18.92
N GLU A 173 -8.68 19.23 19.94
CA GLU A 173 -7.84 20.11 20.73
C GLU A 173 -6.61 19.36 21.28
N GLY A 174 -5.43 19.96 21.11
CA GLY A 174 -4.15 19.42 21.56
C GLY A 174 -3.52 18.34 20.65
N GLU A 175 -4.21 17.88 19.62
CA GLU A 175 -3.61 16.95 18.66
C GLU A 175 -2.61 17.67 17.73
N ARG A 176 -1.54 16.95 17.40
CA ARG A 176 -0.45 17.43 16.55
C ARG A 176 -0.21 16.45 15.40
N ILE A 177 0.16 16.99 14.25
CA ILE A 177 0.55 16.19 13.08
C ILE A 177 2.07 16.03 13.08
N ALA A 178 2.54 14.83 12.72
CA ALA A 178 3.94 14.61 12.40
C ALA A 178 4.10 13.94 11.04
N CYS A 179 5.21 14.24 10.37
CA CYS A 179 5.64 13.62 9.14
C CYS A 179 6.66 12.51 9.42
N THR A 180 6.58 11.44 8.64
CA THR A 180 7.46 10.27 8.70
C THR A 180 7.73 9.78 7.27
N PRO A 181 8.81 9.00 7.05
CA PRO A 181 8.97 8.29 5.79
C PRO A 181 7.80 7.33 5.53
N ARG A 182 7.45 7.06 4.27
CA ARG A 182 6.32 6.17 3.92
C ARG A 182 6.63 4.69 4.16
N ILE A 183 5.59 3.89 4.34
CA ILE A 183 5.66 2.44 4.60
C ILE A 183 5.52 1.67 3.28
N GLY A 184 6.32 0.62 3.11
CA GLY A 184 6.17 -0.31 1.99
C GLY A 184 6.55 0.24 0.62
N ILE A 185 7.46 1.22 0.56
CA ILE A 185 8.01 1.76 -0.69
C ILE A 185 9.53 1.55 -0.77
N SER A 186 10.03 1.25 -1.96
CA SER A 186 11.46 1.02 -2.24
C SER A 186 12.17 2.22 -2.88
N LYS A 187 11.40 3.15 -3.47
CA LYS A 187 11.90 4.37 -4.13
C LYS A 187 11.48 5.58 -3.32
N ALA A 188 12.33 6.62 -3.27
CA ALA A 188 12.06 7.84 -2.51
C ALA A 188 11.60 7.56 -1.06
N ALA A 189 12.18 6.52 -0.46
CA ALA A 189 11.79 5.96 0.84
C ALA A 189 12.24 6.83 2.02
N ASP A 190 13.12 7.79 1.78
CA ASP A 190 13.60 8.80 2.72
C ASP A 190 12.68 10.02 2.82
N ARG A 191 11.84 10.28 1.81
CA ARG A 191 10.95 11.45 1.78
C ARG A 191 9.84 11.34 2.84
N PRO A 192 9.67 12.35 3.72
CA PRO A 192 8.74 12.29 4.84
C PRO A 192 7.29 12.62 4.42
N ARG A 193 6.73 11.80 3.53
CA ARG A 193 5.39 12.01 2.94
C ARG A 193 4.29 11.13 3.56
N ARG A 194 4.52 10.60 4.76
CA ARG A 194 3.50 9.94 5.59
C ARG A 194 3.18 10.82 6.78
N LEU A 195 1.91 11.18 6.94
CA LEU A 195 1.46 12.06 8.02
C LEU A 195 0.60 11.28 9.01
N ILE A 196 0.82 11.55 10.30
CA ILE A 196 0.15 10.87 11.41
C ILE A 196 -0.35 11.88 12.45
N ILE A 197 -1.48 11.57 13.09
CA ILE A 197 -1.86 12.22 14.35
C ILE A 197 -1.01 11.62 15.48
N MET A 198 -0.14 12.43 16.06
CA MET A 198 0.82 11.99 17.08
C MET A 198 0.12 11.39 18.30
N GLY A 199 0.62 10.24 18.77
CA GLY A 199 0.09 9.56 19.95
C GLY A 199 -1.25 8.85 19.74
N ASN A 200 -1.88 8.96 18.57
CA ASN A 200 -3.15 8.26 18.32
C ASN A 200 -2.90 6.74 18.21
N PRO A 201 -3.60 5.90 19.02
CA PRO A 201 -3.32 4.47 19.09
C PRO A 201 -3.70 3.70 17.81
N PHE A 202 -4.50 4.30 16.93
CA PHE A 202 -4.91 3.69 15.66
C PHE A 202 -3.92 3.94 14.52
N VAL A 203 -2.90 4.78 14.69
CA VAL A 203 -1.79 4.88 13.74
C VAL A 203 -1.16 3.49 13.55
N SER A 204 -0.85 3.15 12.31
CA SER A 204 -0.28 1.85 11.97
C SER A 204 1.06 1.63 12.67
N LYS A 205 1.31 0.39 13.09
CA LYS A 205 2.53 0.02 13.82
C LYS A 205 3.69 -0.05 12.83
N SER A 206 4.63 0.89 12.93
CA SER A 206 5.83 0.94 12.10
C SER A 206 7.02 1.47 12.90
N PRO A 207 8.26 1.01 12.65
CA PRO A 207 9.46 1.50 13.34
C PRO A 207 9.77 2.93 12.87
N LEU A 208 9.27 3.30 11.69
CA LEU A 208 9.36 4.65 11.13
C LEU A 208 8.60 5.69 11.97
N ASN A 209 7.68 5.28 12.85
CA ASN A 209 7.03 6.19 13.79
C ASN A 209 8.05 6.86 14.73
N ALA A 210 9.19 6.21 15.02
CA ALA A 210 10.26 6.80 15.82
C ALA A 210 11.01 7.94 15.08
N LYS A 211 10.82 8.06 13.76
CA LYS A 211 11.37 9.14 12.93
C LYS A 211 10.37 10.27 12.70
N ALA A 212 9.28 10.31 13.46
CA ALA A 212 8.24 11.32 13.32
C ALA A 212 8.76 12.71 13.70
N VAL A 213 8.64 13.65 12.78
CA VAL A 213 8.97 15.07 12.98
C VAL A 213 7.67 15.86 13.00
N PRO A 214 7.37 16.63 14.06
CA PRO A 214 6.17 17.49 14.08
C PRO A 214 6.14 18.42 12.87
N LEU A 215 4.98 18.56 12.23
CA LEU A 215 4.83 19.35 11.00
C LEU A 215 5.21 20.83 11.25
N ASP A 216 4.78 21.40 12.38
CA ASP A 216 5.10 22.79 12.77
C ASP A 216 6.59 23.01 13.09
N ALA A 217 7.37 21.94 13.31
CA ALA A 217 8.81 22.02 13.50
C ALA A 217 9.59 21.85 12.18
N ALA A 218 8.92 21.39 11.11
CA ALA A 218 9.51 21.16 9.80
C ALA A 218 9.65 22.44 8.96
N GLU A 219 8.96 23.54 9.33
CA GLU A 219 9.06 24.85 8.66
C GLU A 219 10.39 25.59 8.92
N GLY A 220 11.27 25.06 9.78
CA GLY A 220 12.58 25.67 10.09
C GLY A 220 13.71 25.33 9.12
N ALA A 221 13.48 24.48 8.10
CA ALA A 221 14.48 24.08 7.12
C ALA A 221 13.97 24.33 5.70
N HIS A 222 14.54 25.35 5.05
CA HIS A 222 14.25 25.89 3.72
C HIS A 222 13.18 26.99 3.67
N GLY A 223 13.68 28.23 3.60
CA GLY A 223 12.88 29.43 3.47
C GLY A 223 12.04 29.45 2.20
N VAL A 224 10.78 29.82 2.38
CA VAL A 224 9.90 30.35 1.34
C VAL A 224 9.52 31.77 1.79
N PRO A 225 9.70 32.80 0.94
CA PRO A 225 9.37 34.17 1.32
C PRO A 225 7.85 34.36 1.38
N THR A 226 7.40 34.99 2.46
CA THR A 226 6.06 35.58 2.59
C THR A 226 5.84 36.63 1.49
N VAL A 227 4.79 36.48 0.69
CA VAL A 227 4.34 37.53 -0.22
C VAL A 227 3.09 38.18 0.37
N ALA A 228 3.24 39.41 0.82
CA ALA A 228 2.16 40.33 1.10
C ALA A 228 1.78 41.09 -0.19
N GLY A 229 0.49 41.28 -0.41
CA GLY A 229 -0.10 42.51 -0.95
C GLY A 229 -0.06 42.76 -2.48
N ASP A 230 -1.26 42.73 -3.07
CA ASP A 230 -1.80 43.59 -4.13
C ASP A 230 -0.86 44.27 -5.14
N SER A 231 -1.09 44.03 -6.44
CA SER A 231 -1.78 45.00 -7.32
C SER A 231 -1.71 44.59 -8.81
N ALA A 232 -2.68 45.10 -9.55
CA ALA A 232 -2.98 44.86 -10.95
C ALA A 232 -1.82 45.19 -11.93
N ALA A 233 -1.73 44.43 -13.02
CA ALA A 233 -1.84 44.92 -14.40
C ALA A 233 -1.46 43.83 -15.43
N ASN A 234 -2.31 43.67 -16.44
CA ASN A 234 -2.00 43.06 -17.73
C ASN A 234 -1.14 44.06 -18.54
N PRO A 235 -0.23 43.64 -19.44
CA PRO A 235 -0.65 43.49 -20.83
C PRO A 235 0.04 42.37 -21.64
N ALA A 236 -0.53 42.15 -22.81
CA ALA A 236 -0.24 41.12 -23.80
C ALA A 236 1.04 41.34 -24.66
N SER A 237 1.36 40.25 -25.37
CA SER A 237 2.08 40.13 -26.66
C SER A 237 3.62 40.16 -26.64
N GLN A 238 4.24 39.06 -27.10
CA GLN A 238 4.92 39.02 -28.41
C GLN A 238 5.38 37.60 -28.77
N GLN A 239 5.21 37.30 -30.06
CA GLN A 239 5.67 36.10 -30.76
C GLN A 239 7.18 36.12 -30.97
N SER A 240 7.83 34.96 -30.94
CA SER A 240 9.00 34.71 -31.81
C SER A 240 9.16 33.22 -32.11
N ALA A 241 9.59 32.97 -33.34
CA ALA A 241 9.42 31.76 -34.11
C ALA A 241 10.42 30.62 -33.82
N VAL A 242 10.04 29.46 -34.34
CA VAL A 242 10.73 28.17 -34.48
C VAL A 242 12.06 28.29 -35.25
N PRO A 243 12.95 27.28 -35.17
CA PRO A 243 13.13 26.49 -36.40
C PRO A 243 13.11 24.97 -36.20
N GLN A 244 12.61 24.32 -37.25
CA GLN A 244 12.43 22.87 -37.42
C GLN A 244 13.76 22.15 -37.64
N SER A 245 13.83 20.86 -37.26
CA SER A 245 14.75 19.91 -37.89
C SER A 245 14.19 18.47 -37.90
N THR A 246 13.79 18.08 -39.11
CA THR A 246 13.79 16.77 -39.77
C THR A 246 13.56 15.46 -38.97
N ALA A 247 12.45 14.80 -39.31
CA ALA A 247 12.22 13.36 -39.12
C ALA A 247 12.92 12.53 -40.23
N PRO A 248 12.98 11.20 -40.06
CA PRO A 248 12.24 10.38 -41.03
C PRO A 248 11.31 9.35 -40.38
N ARG A 249 10.21 9.08 -41.10
CA ARG A 249 9.17 8.09 -40.79
C ARG A 249 9.60 6.70 -41.26
N HIS A 250 9.28 5.67 -40.49
CA HIS A 250 8.82 4.39 -41.02
C HIS A 250 7.64 3.85 -40.21
N THR A 251 6.67 3.33 -40.95
CA THR A 251 5.36 2.81 -40.56
C THR A 251 5.41 1.31 -40.27
N HIS A 252 4.78 0.86 -39.18
CA HIS A 252 3.72 -0.16 -39.18
C HIS A 252 3.25 -0.46 -37.74
N ALA A 253 1.93 -0.42 -37.55
CA ALA A 253 1.26 -0.89 -36.34
C ALA A 253 1.26 -2.43 -36.29
N VAL A 254 1.24 -3.01 -35.09
CA VAL A 254 0.27 -4.04 -34.61
C VAL A 254 0.74 -4.73 -33.31
N ARG A 255 -0.20 -4.78 -32.35
CA ARG A 255 -0.40 -5.68 -31.19
C ARG A 255 0.55 -5.71 -29.97
N MET A 256 0.02 -5.18 -28.87
CA MET A 256 -0.42 -5.90 -27.65
C MET A 256 0.48 -7.03 -27.13
N SER A 257 1.13 -6.80 -25.98
CA SER A 257 0.87 -7.54 -24.72
C SER A 257 1.80 -7.07 -23.58
N GLU A 258 1.20 -6.46 -22.56
CA GLU A 258 1.71 -6.26 -21.19
C GLU A 258 1.99 -7.60 -20.45
N PRO A 259 2.27 -7.63 -19.11
CA PRO A 259 3.35 -7.00 -18.32
C PRO A 259 3.89 -7.96 -17.23
N ASN A 260 4.81 -7.51 -16.37
CA ASN A 260 4.88 -7.79 -14.90
C ASN A 260 6.11 -7.01 -14.35
N MET A 261 6.04 -6.02 -13.44
CA MET A 261 5.65 -6.05 -12.01
C MET A 261 6.16 -7.28 -11.26
N ASP A 262 6.78 -7.10 -10.09
CA ASP A 262 6.05 -6.81 -8.85
C ASP A 262 6.98 -6.44 -7.67
N VAL A 263 6.62 -5.38 -6.93
CA VAL A 263 5.98 -5.30 -5.60
C VAL A 263 6.62 -6.07 -4.47
N ASN A 264 6.94 -5.33 -3.40
CA ASN A 264 7.41 -5.81 -2.12
C ASN A 264 7.41 -4.71 -1.03
N ALA A 265 7.09 -5.05 0.22
CA ALA A 265 7.09 -4.17 1.41
C ALA A 265 7.66 -4.77 2.74
N ASP A 266 7.52 -4.03 3.81
CA ASP A 266 7.66 -4.25 5.26
C ASP A 266 8.07 -5.55 5.96
N LEU A 267 9.15 -5.41 6.75
CA LEU A 267 9.28 -5.95 8.11
C LEU A 267 9.57 -4.89 9.17
N CYS A 268 8.99 -5.08 10.36
CA CYS A 268 9.35 -4.42 11.62
C CYS A 268 10.16 -5.37 12.52
N PRO A 269 11.13 -4.89 13.33
CA PRO A 269 11.89 -5.72 14.26
C PRO A 269 11.30 -5.73 15.69
N VAL A 270 11.43 -6.87 16.37
CA VAL A 270 11.21 -7.03 17.83
C VAL A 270 12.57 -7.06 18.53
N THR A 271 12.76 -6.23 19.56
CA THR A 271 13.96 -6.24 20.40
C THR A 271 13.87 -7.30 21.50
N GLY A 272 14.70 -8.33 21.38
CA GLY A 272 15.06 -9.22 22.47
C GLY A 272 16.55 -9.56 22.36
N LYS A 273 17.37 -9.10 23.30
CA LYS A 273 18.74 -9.59 23.45
C LYS A 273 18.65 -11.00 24.06
N GLY A 274 19.14 -12.00 23.32
CA GLY A 274 19.32 -13.35 23.85
C GLY A 274 19.52 -14.42 22.77
N THR A 275 20.79 -14.67 22.43
CA THR A 275 21.36 -15.92 21.90
C THR A 275 20.93 -16.37 20.49
N GLY A 276 21.91 -16.67 19.63
CA GLY A 276 21.73 -16.80 18.18
C GLY A 276 20.67 -17.81 17.73
N ASN A 277 19.74 -17.38 16.90
CA ASN A 277 19.05 -18.26 15.93
C ASN A 277 18.36 -17.40 14.86
N GLY A 278 18.54 -17.74 13.58
CA GLY A 278 17.82 -17.11 12.48
C GLY A 278 16.32 -17.42 12.51
N THR A 279 15.51 -16.64 11.80
CA THR A 279 14.07 -16.92 11.63
C THR A 279 13.82 -18.34 11.11
N ASP A 280 12.84 -19.04 11.69
CA ASP A 280 12.41 -20.36 11.23
C ASP A 280 11.56 -20.24 9.94
N VAL A 281 12.12 -20.69 8.81
CA VAL A 281 11.43 -20.71 7.51
C VAL A 281 10.98 -22.13 7.19
N ARG A 282 9.66 -22.33 7.03
CA ARG A 282 9.02 -23.61 6.75
C ARG A 282 8.29 -23.60 5.41
N ILE A 283 7.92 -24.77 4.92
CA ILE A 283 7.03 -24.94 3.77
C ILE A 283 5.83 -25.79 4.17
N ARG A 284 4.64 -25.50 3.63
CA ARG A 284 3.44 -26.33 3.83
C ARG A 284 2.53 -26.27 2.60
N ARG A 285 1.79 -27.35 2.30
CA ARG A 285 0.75 -27.26 1.27
C ARG A 285 -0.39 -26.39 1.76
N VAL A 286 -0.88 -25.51 0.90
CA VAL A 286 -2.03 -24.62 1.18
C VAL A 286 -3.35 -25.36 1.40
N TYR A 287 -3.41 -26.64 1.04
CA TYR A 287 -4.59 -27.49 1.23
C TYR A 287 -4.63 -28.16 2.59
N GLU A 288 -3.51 -28.21 3.30
CA GLU A 288 -3.43 -28.71 4.67
C GLU A 288 -3.96 -27.66 5.65
N ASP A 289 -4.44 -28.13 6.80
CA ASP A 289 -5.01 -27.26 7.82
C ASP A 289 -3.95 -26.30 8.39
N ALA A 290 -4.43 -25.12 8.73
CA ALA A 290 -3.59 -24.13 9.39
C ALA A 290 -3.31 -24.57 10.83
N SER A 291 -2.06 -24.42 11.24
CA SER A 291 -1.59 -24.68 12.60
C SER A 291 -1.28 -23.34 13.27
N ALA A 292 -1.54 -23.28 14.58
CA ALA A 292 -1.13 -22.14 15.41
C ALA A 292 0.40 -21.93 15.38
N ASP A 293 1.16 -22.98 15.04
CA ASP A 293 2.62 -22.92 14.96
C ASP A 293 3.15 -22.45 13.60
N ASP A 294 2.31 -22.07 12.63
CA ASP A 294 2.77 -21.71 11.29
C ASP A 294 3.43 -20.32 11.20
N GLY A 295 3.23 -19.47 12.21
CA GLY A 295 3.65 -18.07 12.15
C GLY A 295 2.98 -17.34 10.98
N LEU A 296 3.73 -16.50 10.27
CA LEU A 296 3.22 -15.80 9.08
C LEU A 296 3.09 -16.78 7.89
N ARG A 297 1.88 -16.92 7.35
CA ARG A 297 1.57 -17.81 6.23
C ARG A 297 1.58 -17.07 4.89
N VAL A 298 2.58 -17.34 4.06
CA VAL A 298 2.84 -16.62 2.79
C VAL A 298 2.64 -17.54 1.59
N LEU A 299 1.63 -17.31 0.77
CA LEU A 299 1.45 -18.00 -0.51
C LEU A 299 2.54 -17.56 -1.49
N VAL A 300 3.31 -18.53 -1.99
CA VAL A 300 4.43 -18.32 -2.93
C VAL A 300 4.18 -18.95 -4.30
N ASP A 301 2.95 -19.39 -4.57
CA ASP A 301 2.52 -19.81 -5.90
C ASP A 301 1.96 -18.63 -6.68
N ARG A 302 2.20 -18.59 -7.99
CA ARG A 302 1.65 -17.55 -8.87
C ARG A 302 0.13 -17.59 -9.00
N LEU A 303 -0.47 -18.75 -8.76
CA LEU A 303 -1.89 -18.97 -8.93
C LEU A 303 -2.54 -19.20 -7.56
N TRP A 304 -3.72 -18.60 -7.40
CA TRP A 304 -4.54 -18.86 -6.22
C TRP A 304 -4.93 -20.36 -6.15
N PRO A 305 -4.95 -20.97 -4.95
CA PRO A 305 -5.30 -22.37 -4.79
C PRO A 305 -6.74 -22.64 -5.25
N ARG A 306 -6.94 -23.70 -6.02
CA ARG A 306 -8.26 -24.05 -6.55
C ARG A 306 -9.17 -24.51 -5.40
N GLY A 307 -10.43 -24.07 -5.40
CA GLY A 307 -11.41 -24.49 -4.39
C GLY A 307 -11.22 -23.92 -2.99
N LYS A 308 -10.23 -23.04 -2.76
CA LYS A 308 -10.09 -22.29 -1.52
C LYS A 308 -10.67 -20.89 -1.71
N SER A 309 -11.64 -20.50 -0.88
CA SER A 309 -12.12 -19.11 -0.84
C SER A 309 -11.06 -18.22 -0.19
N LYS A 310 -11.07 -16.92 -0.52
CA LYS A 310 -10.14 -15.94 0.09
C LYS A 310 -10.26 -15.86 1.61
N GLN A 311 -11.45 -16.09 2.15
CA GLN A 311 -11.71 -16.05 3.59
C GLN A 311 -11.23 -17.32 4.33
N ASN A 312 -11.28 -18.49 3.68
CA ASN A 312 -11.00 -19.78 4.33
C ASN A 312 -9.62 -20.35 4.04
N ALA A 313 -8.78 -19.63 3.28
CA ALA A 313 -7.46 -20.14 2.90
C ALA A 313 -6.41 -20.03 4.02
N HIS A 314 -6.68 -19.22 5.06
CA HIS A 314 -5.72 -18.89 6.12
C HIS A 314 -4.37 -18.46 5.52
N ILE A 315 -4.41 -17.57 4.54
CA ILE A 315 -3.21 -17.02 3.89
C ILE A 315 -3.10 -15.58 4.36
N ASP A 316 -2.01 -15.25 5.06
CA ASP A 316 -1.78 -13.90 5.56
C ASP A 316 -1.27 -12.97 4.47
N MET A 317 -0.53 -13.53 3.50
CA MET A 317 0.01 -12.78 2.36
C MET A 317 0.19 -13.61 1.11
N TRP A 318 0.05 -13.00 -0.06
CA TRP A 318 0.31 -13.64 -1.33
C TRP A 318 1.40 -12.89 -2.10
N LEU A 319 2.59 -13.50 -2.18
CA LEU A 319 3.71 -13.02 -2.99
C LEU A 319 3.74 -13.77 -4.31
N LYS A 320 2.79 -13.47 -5.21
CA LYS A 320 2.67 -14.17 -6.50
C LYS A 320 3.91 -14.04 -7.40
N ASP A 321 4.80 -13.12 -7.07
CA ASP A 321 5.90 -12.68 -7.94
C ASP A 321 7.26 -13.15 -7.49
N ILE A 322 7.35 -13.64 -6.25
CA ILE A 322 8.45 -14.53 -5.90
C ILE A 322 8.33 -15.85 -6.67
N ALA A 323 7.13 -16.22 -7.11
CA ALA A 323 6.88 -17.48 -7.81
C ALA A 323 7.55 -17.52 -9.19
N PRO A 324 7.92 -18.73 -9.69
CA PRO A 324 8.53 -18.89 -11.01
C PRO A 324 7.70 -18.24 -12.12
N SER A 325 8.35 -17.77 -13.16
CA SER A 325 7.70 -17.20 -14.33
C SER A 325 6.66 -18.15 -14.93
N LYS A 326 5.65 -17.59 -15.60
CA LYS A 326 4.65 -18.40 -16.33
C LYS A 326 5.32 -19.37 -17.31
N ALA A 327 6.37 -18.90 -18.01
CA ALA A 327 7.14 -19.71 -18.95
C ALA A 327 7.86 -20.87 -18.24
N LEU A 328 8.60 -20.57 -17.16
CA LEU A 328 9.34 -21.57 -16.41
C LEU A 328 8.42 -22.61 -15.74
N ARG A 329 7.32 -22.15 -15.12
CA ARG A 329 6.29 -23.03 -14.54
C ARG A 329 5.68 -23.96 -15.60
N SER A 330 5.36 -23.44 -16.78
CA SER A 330 4.78 -24.24 -17.87
C SER A 330 5.77 -25.26 -18.41
N TRP A 331 7.05 -24.88 -18.51
CA TRP A 331 8.13 -25.77 -18.93
C TRP A 331 8.41 -26.88 -17.91
N PHE A 332 8.44 -26.55 -16.62
CA PHE A 332 8.64 -27.53 -15.56
C PHE A 332 7.52 -28.58 -15.56
N GLY A 333 6.26 -28.12 -15.68
CA GLY A 333 5.12 -29.02 -15.84
C GLY A 333 4.90 -29.99 -14.68
N HIS A 334 5.55 -29.79 -13.53
CA HIS A 334 5.65 -30.75 -12.43
C HIS A 334 6.24 -32.11 -12.83
N ILE A 335 7.18 -32.11 -13.78
CA ILE A 335 7.93 -33.29 -14.22
C ILE A 335 9.17 -33.42 -13.31
N PRO A 336 9.26 -34.42 -12.41
CA PRO A 336 10.35 -34.54 -11.44
C PRO A 336 11.74 -34.57 -12.08
N GLU A 337 11.88 -35.20 -13.26
CA GLU A 337 13.14 -35.30 -14.00
C GLU A 337 13.66 -33.93 -14.47
N ARG A 338 12.80 -32.90 -14.52
CA ARG A 338 13.17 -31.53 -14.86
C ARG A 338 13.51 -30.68 -13.64
N PHE A 339 13.42 -31.23 -12.42
CA PHE A 339 13.47 -30.43 -11.20
C PHE A 339 14.80 -29.72 -10.98
N ASP A 340 15.94 -30.37 -11.22
CA ASP A 340 17.26 -29.76 -11.01
C ASP A 340 17.49 -28.56 -11.93
N GLU A 341 17.10 -28.71 -13.19
CA GLU A 341 17.17 -27.63 -14.16
C GLU A 341 16.14 -26.54 -13.84
N PHE A 342 14.91 -26.90 -13.45
CA PHE A 342 13.91 -25.96 -12.96
C PHE A 342 14.44 -25.15 -11.77
N ALA A 343 15.05 -25.81 -10.80
CA ALA A 343 15.61 -25.17 -9.61
C ALA A 343 16.73 -24.20 -9.98
N SER A 344 17.60 -24.58 -10.92
CA SER A 344 18.68 -23.72 -11.43
C SER A 344 18.14 -22.51 -12.19
N ARG A 345 17.13 -22.69 -13.06
CA ARG A 345 16.47 -21.61 -13.80
C ARG A 345 15.73 -20.66 -12.86
N TYR A 346 15.02 -21.21 -11.87
CA TYR A 346 14.24 -20.43 -10.92
C TYR A 346 15.14 -19.60 -10.00
N ARG A 347 16.29 -20.14 -9.54
CA ARG A 347 17.28 -19.34 -8.81
C ARG A 347 17.76 -18.12 -9.61
N ARG A 348 18.00 -18.25 -10.92
CA ARG A 348 18.36 -17.09 -11.76
C ARG A 348 17.23 -16.07 -11.89
N GLU A 349 15.98 -16.52 -11.95
CA GLU A 349 14.82 -15.60 -11.86
C GLU A 349 14.79 -14.87 -10.52
N LEU A 350 15.11 -15.56 -9.41
CA LEU A 350 15.18 -14.93 -8.08
C LEU A 350 16.35 -13.94 -7.98
N ASP A 351 17.54 -14.27 -8.51
CA ASP A 351 18.71 -13.39 -8.50
C ASP A 351 18.48 -12.08 -9.25
N THR A 352 17.64 -12.11 -10.29
CA THR A 352 17.27 -10.92 -11.07
C THR A 352 16.04 -10.20 -10.51
N ASN A 353 15.19 -10.90 -9.76
CA ASN A 353 14.01 -10.34 -9.10
C ASN A 353 14.33 -9.85 -7.67
N THR A 354 15.30 -8.94 -7.59
CA THR A 354 15.80 -8.40 -6.31
C THR A 354 14.71 -7.70 -5.52
N GLU A 355 13.75 -7.06 -6.21
CA GLU A 355 12.56 -6.53 -5.60
C GLU A 355 11.87 -7.67 -4.86
N ALA A 356 11.22 -8.64 -5.53
CA ALA A 356 10.45 -9.77 -4.94
C ALA A 356 11.17 -10.55 -3.83
N VAL A 357 12.48 -10.73 -3.96
CA VAL A 357 13.29 -11.40 -2.94
C VAL A 357 13.42 -10.55 -1.67
N ASN A 358 13.58 -9.23 -1.79
CA ASN A 358 13.82 -8.35 -0.64
C ASN A 358 12.62 -8.24 0.32
N ARG A 359 11.36 -8.24 -0.12
CA ARG A 359 10.18 -8.42 0.77
C ARG A 359 10.22 -9.71 1.47
N LEU A 360 10.53 -10.80 0.78
CA LEU A 360 10.41 -12.08 1.43
C LEU A 360 11.45 -12.15 2.57
N ARG A 361 12.63 -11.58 2.34
CA ARG A 361 13.63 -11.34 3.40
C ARG A 361 13.12 -10.36 4.47
N GLU A 362 12.59 -9.23 4.05
CA GLU A 362 11.78 -8.30 4.85
C GLU A 362 10.41 -8.87 5.21
N LEU A 363 10.21 -10.18 5.35
CA LEU A 363 9.06 -10.81 6.02
C LEU A 363 9.53 -11.85 6.99
N ILE A 364 10.60 -12.52 6.60
CA ILE A 364 11.37 -13.44 7.41
C ILE A 364 12.04 -12.73 8.59
N ALA A 365 12.84 -11.67 8.39
CA ALA A 365 13.61 -10.99 9.45
C ALA A 365 12.85 -10.37 10.67
N GLY A 366 11.53 -10.47 10.77
CA GLY A 366 10.74 -9.79 11.81
C GLY A 366 9.40 -10.47 12.06
N HIS A 367 9.28 -11.70 11.56
CA HIS A 367 8.42 -12.69 12.15
C HIS A 367 9.32 -13.79 12.72
N PRO A 368 9.05 -14.31 13.93
CA PRO A 368 9.85 -15.40 14.49
C PRO A 368 9.78 -16.68 13.64
N ARG A 369 8.71 -16.84 12.86
CA ARG A 369 8.49 -17.94 11.92
C ARG A 369 7.69 -17.49 10.71
N VAL A 370 8.08 -18.00 9.54
CA VAL A 370 7.36 -17.82 8.28
C VAL A 370 7.15 -19.18 7.62
N THR A 371 5.91 -19.46 7.22
CA THR A 371 5.54 -20.67 6.47
C THR A 371 5.19 -20.30 5.03
N LEU A 372 5.99 -20.78 4.08
CA LEU A 372 5.76 -20.61 2.65
C LEU A 372 4.74 -21.65 2.17
N LEU A 373 3.60 -21.17 1.69
CA LEU A 373 2.50 -22.00 1.22
C LEU A 373 2.60 -22.26 -0.28
N TYR A 374 2.42 -23.51 -0.69
CA TYR A 374 2.41 -23.95 -2.09
C TYR A 374 1.25 -24.90 -2.38
N GLY A 375 0.88 -25.04 -3.66
CA GLY A 375 -0.27 -25.83 -4.11
C GLY A 375 0.08 -27.17 -4.76
N ALA A 376 1.31 -27.37 -5.23
CA ALA A 376 1.74 -28.62 -5.89
C ALA A 376 1.48 -29.85 -5.02
N LYS A 377 1.02 -30.99 -5.59
CA LYS A 377 0.83 -32.26 -4.85
C LYS A 377 2.14 -32.88 -4.39
N ASP A 378 3.16 -32.74 -5.23
CA ASP A 378 4.52 -33.16 -4.93
C ASP A 378 5.13 -32.21 -3.89
N SER A 379 5.46 -32.76 -2.72
CA SER A 379 6.07 -32.04 -1.60
C SER A 379 7.59 -31.85 -1.75
N GLU A 380 8.23 -32.58 -2.65
CA GLU A 380 9.67 -32.61 -2.85
C GLU A 380 10.10 -31.77 -4.06
N HIS A 381 9.35 -31.87 -5.17
CA HIS A 381 9.68 -31.20 -6.44
C HIS A 381 8.74 -30.01 -6.71
N ASN A 382 8.91 -28.92 -5.96
CA ASN A 382 8.12 -27.70 -6.14
C ASN A 382 8.93 -26.41 -5.91
N ASN A 383 8.35 -25.27 -6.28
CA ASN A 383 8.95 -23.95 -6.15
C ASN A 383 9.26 -23.56 -4.70
N ALA A 384 8.42 -23.92 -3.73
CA ALA A 384 8.66 -23.55 -2.33
C ALA A 384 9.90 -24.24 -1.75
N VAL A 385 10.21 -25.47 -2.17
CA VAL A 385 11.45 -26.18 -1.80
C VAL A 385 12.68 -25.41 -2.31
N VAL A 386 12.67 -25.01 -3.58
CA VAL A 386 13.77 -24.25 -4.19
C VAL A 386 13.93 -22.88 -3.51
N LEU A 387 12.82 -22.17 -3.31
CA LEU A 387 12.80 -20.84 -2.69
C LEU A 387 13.31 -20.88 -1.26
N ARG A 388 12.87 -21.85 -0.45
CA ARG A 388 13.39 -22.03 0.92
C ARG A 388 14.89 -22.25 0.91
N LYS A 389 15.40 -23.14 0.05
CA LYS A 389 16.85 -23.39 -0.06
C LYS A 389 17.61 -22.12 -0.47
N TYR A 390 17.11 -21.40 -1.48
CA TYR A 390 17.68 -20.12 -1.93
C TYR A 390 17.80 -19.09 -0.79
N LEU A 391 16.80 -18.99 0.08
CA LEU A 391 16.79 -18.07 1.21
C LEU A 391 17.79 -18.47 2.31
N LEU A 392 17.95 -19.77 2.56
CA LEU A 392 18.85 -20.29 3.60
C LEU A 392 20.32 -20.28 3.15
N ASP A 393 20.60 -20.61 1.89
CA ASP A 393 21.96 -20.61 1.35
C ASP A 393 22.59 -19.20 1.44
N ALA A 394 21.78 -18.15 1.20
CA ALA A 394 22.22 -16.75 1.33
C ALA A 394 22.53 -16.32 2.78
N GLN A 395 21.91 -16.94 3.79
CA GLN A 395 22.18 -16.63 5.21
C GLN A 395 23.53 -17.21 5.66
N VAL A 396 23.90 -18.38 5.15
CA VAL A 396 25.20 -19.04 5.45
C VAL A 396 26.36 -18.22 4.88
N SER A 397 26.27 -17.76 3.63
CA SER A 397 27.32 -16.94 3.01
C SER A 397 27.54 -15.60 3.73
N GLN A 398 26.48 -14.96 4.24
CA GLN A 398 26.58 -13.71 5.00
C GLN A 398 27.18 -13.90 6.40
N GLN A 399 26.94 -15.06 7.05
CA GLN A 399 27.57 -15.38 8.33
C GLN A 399 29.07 -15.66 8.17
N GLU A 400 29.47 -16.44 7.17
CA GLU A 400 30.88 -16.77 6.91
C GLU A 400 31.73 -15.54 6.57
N GLU A 401 31.17 -14.59 5.83
CA GLU A 401 31.86 -13.35 5.44
C GLU A 401 32.02 -12.37 6.61
N ASN A 402 31.06 -12.36 7.54
CA ASN A 402 31.14 -11.57 8.78
C ASN A 402 32.13 -12.18 9.80
N THR A 403 32.25 -13.50 9.87
CA THR A 403 33.25 -14.18 10.71
C THR A 403 34.67 -13.92 10.19
N LYS A 404 34.88 -13.90 8.86
CA LYS A 404 36.19 -13.61 8.24
C LYS A 404 36.65 -12.14 8.36
N LYS A 405 35.73 -11.19 8.57
CA LYS A 405 36.07 -9.77 8.79
C LYS A 405 36.31 -9.42 10.26
N SER A 406 35.94 -10.31 11.18
CA SER A 406 36.06 -10.13 12.63
C SER A 406 37.23 -10.94 13.23
N ALA A 407 37.91 -11.73 12.41
CA ALA A 407 39.16 -12.43 12.70
C ALA A 407 40.28 -11.75 11.91
#